data_AF-A0A1R0UUG5-F1
#
_entry.id   AF-A0A1R0UUG5-F1
#
_cell.length_a   1.000
_cell.length_b   1.000
_cell.length_c   1.000
_cell.angle_alpha   90.00
_cell.angle_beta   90.00
_cell.angle_gamma   90.00
#
_symmetry.space_group_name_H-M   'P 1'
#
loop_
_entity.id
_entity.type
_entity.pdbx_description
1 polymer ?
#
loop_
_entity_poly.entity_id
_entity_poly.type
_entity_poly.pdbx_seq_one_letter_code
_entity_poly.pdbx_strand_id
1 'polypeptide(L)'
;MSKPTPPRAGRAGHATPLQVTATAVAILFFIVGILGFIPGITTNYGDLTWAGHHSGAMLLGVFAVSVLHNLVHLAFGAVGLVMARRAGAARAYLIGGGLIYAVLWLYGLVIDRGSSANFIPVNTADNWLHFGLAVVMVGLGVVFGREASAQWTNGAGTGAPGTIE
;
A
#
# COMPACT_ATOMS: atom_id res chain seq x y z
N MET A 1 52.42 -4.69 16.77
CA MET A 1 51.93 -4.61 15.37
C MET A 1 50.44 -4.96 15.36
N SER A 2 49.57 -3.97 15.50
CA SER A 2 48.10 -4.16 15.51
C SER A 2 47.62 -4.42 14.09
N LYS A 3 46.91 -5.54 13.88
CA LYS A 3 46.31 -5.83 12.57
C LYS A 3 45.25 -4.76 12.24
N PRO A 4 45.24 -4.19 11.01
CA PRO A 4 44.18 -3.29 10.60
C PRO A 4 42.84 -4.02 10.65
N THR A 5 41.85 -3.44 11.32
CA THR A 5 40.47 -3.92 11.25
C THR A 5 39.97 -3.71 9.82
N PRO A 6 39.54 -4.75 9.10
CA PRO A 6 39.01 -4.56 7.76
C PRO A 6 37.78 -3.66 7.84
N PRO A 7 37.62 -2.69 6.91
CA PRO A 7 36.41 -1.89 6.85
C PRO A 7 35.24 -2.85 6.66
N ARG A 8 34.24 -2.79 7.56
CA ARG A 8 32.97 -3.49 7.37
C ARG A 8 32.41 -3.00 6.04
N ALA A 9 32.54 -3.81 4.99
CA ALA A 9 31.79 -3.62 3.77
C ALA A 9 30.33 -3.46 4.20
N GLY A 10 29.75 -2.28 3.97
CA GLY A 10 28.37 -2.00 4.32
C GLY A 10 27.52 -3.03 3.59
N ARG A 11 27.05 -4.06 4.29
CA ARG A 11 25.99 -4.92 3.78
C ARG A 11 24.84 -3.97 3.48
N ALA A 12 24.57 -3.72 2.20
CA ALA A 12 23.26 -3.26 1.80
C ALA A 12 22.30 -4.26 2.43
N GLY A 13 21.60 -3.84 3.49
CA GLY A 13 20.70 -4.72 4.22
C GLY A 13 19.67 -5.23 3.23
N HIS A 14 19.49 -6.55 3.15
CA HIS A 14 18.45 -7.11 2.31
C HIS A 14 17.11 -6.51 2.75
N ALA A 15 16.31 -6.02 1.80
CA ALA A 15 15.01 -5.46 2.11
C ALA A 15 14.15 -6.51 2.82
N THR A 16 13.54 -6.14 3.94
CA THR A 16 12.68 -7.07 4.69
C THR A 16 11.41 -7.41 3.90
N PRO A 17 10.76 -8.56 4.15
CA PRO A 17 9.48 -8.91 3.50
C PRO A 17 8.42 -7.81 3.62
N LEU A 18 8.36 -7.11 4.75
CA LEU A 18 7.50 -5.93 4.96
C LEU A 18 7.80 -4.81 3.96
N GLN A 19 9.06 -4.49 3.74
CA GLN A 19 9.46 -3.43 2.82
C GLN A 19 9.18 -3.82 1.37
N VAL A 20 9.45 -5.07 1.00
CA VAL A 20 9.17 -5.59 -0.35
C VAL A 20 7.67 -5.54 -0.64
N THR A 21 6.85 -6.06 0.26
CA THR A 21 5.39 -6.09 0.09
C THR A 21 4.78 -4.69 0.11
N ALA A 22 5.21 -3.82 1.03
CA ALA A 22 4.80 -2.41 1.02
C ALA A 22 5.20 -1.68 -0.26
N THR A 23 6.41 -1.94 -0.78
CA THR A 23 6.87 -1.36 -2.06
C THR A 23 5.99 -1.85 -3.21
N ALA A 24 5.69 -3.15 -3.28
CA ALA A 24 4.85 -3.70 -4.34
C ALA A 24 3.44 -3.10 -4.33
N VAL A 25 2.80 -3.00 -3.16
CA VAL A 25 1.48 -2.37 -3.01
C VAL A 25 1.53 -0.88 -3.40
N ALA A 26 2.56 -0.16 -2.95
CA ALA A 26 2.73 1.25 -3.26
C ALA A 26 2.93 1.51 -4.76
N ILE A 27 3.75 0.70 -5.43
CA ILE A 27 3.94 0.75 -6.89
C ILE A 27 2.62 0.48 -7.61
N LEU A 28 1.85 -0.52 -7.17
CA LEU A 28 0.56 -0.83 -7.78
C LEU A 28 -0.39 0.37 -7.73
N PHE A 29 -0.53 1.02 -6.57
CA PHE A 29 -1.35 2.24 -6.45
C PHE A 29 -0.84 3.38 -7.32
N PHE A 30 0.47 3.57 -7.37
CA PHE A 30 1.07 4.61 -8.20
C PHE A 30 0.79 4.36 -9.69
N ILE A 31 0.95 3.11 -10.16
CA ILE A 31 0.62 2.72 -11.53
C ILE A 31 -0.86 2.94 -11.81
N VAL A 32 -1.76 2.43 -10.97
CA VAL A 32 -3.21 2.60 -11.13
C VAL A 32 -3.60 4.08 -11.21
N GLY A 33 -3.02 4.92 -10.36
CA GLY A 33 -3.22 6.37 -10.39
C GLY A 33 -2.77 7.01 -11.70
N ILE A 34 -1.66 6.55 -12.31
CA ILE A 34 -1.23 7.01 -13.64
C ILE A 34 -2.19 6.51 -14.72
N LEU A 35 -2.56 5.22 -14.71
CA LEU A 35 -3.41 4.61 -15.73
C LEU A 35 -4.80 5.26 -15.79
N GLY A 36 -5.30 5.76 -14.66
CA GLY A 36 -6.53 6.55 -14.57
C GLY A 36 -6.52 7.83 -15.42
N PHE A 37 -5.36 8.32 -15.82
CA PHE A 37 -5.19 9.48 -16.70
C PHE A 37 -4.83 9.13 -18.15
N ILE A 38 -4.82 7.84 -18.52
CA ILE A 38 -4.45 7.39 -19.87
C ILE A 38 -5.72 7.06 -20.68
N PRO A 39 -6.04 7.82 -21.75
CA PRO A 39 -7.13 7.48 -22.65
C PRO A 39 -6.95 6.10 -23.28
N GLY A 40 -8.04 5.34 -23.40
CA GLY A 40 -8.04 3.97 -23.95
C GLY A 40 -7.86 2.90 -22.88
N ILE A 41 -7.03 3.15 -21.85
CA ILE A 41 -7.00 2.31 -20.63
C ILE A 41 -8.14 2.74 -19.70
N THR A 42 -8.33 4.04 -19.54
CA THR A 42 -9.52 4.63 -18.96
C THR A 42 -10.51 4.92 -20.08
N THR A 43 -11.63 4.19 -20.08
CA THR A 43 -12.72 4.39 -21.03
C THR A 43 -13.62 5.53 -20.58
N ASN A 44 -14.43 6.07 -21.49
CA ASN A 44 -15.24 7.28 -21.26
C ASN A 44 -14.38 8.45 -20.73
N TYR A 45 -13.15 8.58 -21.23
CA TYR A 45 -12.19 9.55 -20.71
C TYR A 45 -12.69 11.01 -20.79
N GLY A 46 -13.54 11.33 -21.78
CA GLY A 46 -14.18 12.64 -21.88
C GLY A 46 -15.12 12.98 -20.72
N ASP A 47 -15.57 11.96 -19.98
CA ASP A 47 -16.43 12.10 -18.80
C ASP A 47 -15.62 12.09 -17.49
N LEU A 48 -14.28 12.18 -17.56
CA LEU A 48 -13.41 12.27 -16.40
C LEU A 48 -13.56 13.65 -15.75
N THR A 49 -14.33 13.71 -14.66
CA THR A 49 -14.56 14.94 -13.91
C THR A 49 -13.66 15.04 -12.68
N TRP A 50 -13.62 16.21 -12.04
CA TRP A 50 -12.76 16.49 -10.90
C TRP A 50 -13.02 15.56 -9.71
N ALA A 51 -14.28 15.43 -9.31
CA ALA A 51 -14.74 14.63 -8.18
C ALA A 51 -16.25 14.37 -8.34
N GLY A 52 -16.79 13.43 -7.57
CA GLY A 52 -18.22 13.14 -7.57
C GLY A 52 -18.64 12.01 -8.49
N HIS A 53 -19.84 11.49 -8.21
CA HIS A 53 -20.54 10.45 -8.95
C HIS A 53 -20.81 10.77 -10.43
N HIS A 54 -20.67 12.04 -10.84
CA HIS A 54 -20.83 12.45 -12.23
C HIS A 54 -19.66 12.03 -13.13
N SER A 55 -18.53 11.60 -12.55
CA SER A 55 -17.43 11.06 -13.36
C SER A 55 -17.85 9.72 -13.96
N GLY A 56 -18.10 9.72 -15.27
CA GLY A 56 -18.46 8.51 -16.04
C GLY A 56 -17.26 7.71 -16.53
N ALA A 57 -16.04 8.18 -16.25
CA ALA A 57 -14.79 7.55 -16.65
C ALA A 57 -14.54 6.25 -15.89
N MET A 58 -14.10 5.23 -16.62
CA MET A 58 -13.95 3.87 -16.11
C MET A 58 -12.57 3.30 -16.42
N LEU A 59 -11.76 3.04 -15.39
CA LEU A 59 -10.49 2.36 -15.55
C LEU A 59 -10.74 0.89 -15.93
N LEU A 60 -10.15 0.46 -17.05
CA LEU A 60 -10.37 -0.86 -17.67
C LEU A 60 -11.84 -1.17 -17.98
N GLY A 61 -12.71 -0.15 -18.02
CA GLY A 61 -14.15 -0.33 -18.16
C GLY A 61 -14.87 -0.88 -16.93
N VAL A 62 -14.19 -1.01 -15.78
CA VAL A 62 -14.74 -1.68 -14.59
C VAL A 62 -14.75 -0.80 -13.34
N PHE A 63 -13.70 0.00 -13.11
CA PHE A 63 -13.52 0.77 -11.89
C PHE A 63 -13.83 2.24 -12.15
N ALA A 64 -14.72 2.84 -11.37
CA ALA A 64 -15.10 4.22 -11.59
C ALA A 64 -14.00 5.16 -11.06
N VAL A 65 -13.58 6.10 -11.90
CA VAL A 65 -12.46 7.00 -11.60
C VAL A 65 -12.84 8.46 -11.81
N SER A 66 -12.16 9.33 -11.08
CA SER A 66 -12.18 10.79 -11.22
C SER A 66 -10.76 11.32 -11.07
N VAL A 67 -10.54 12.60 -11.37
CA VAL A 67 -9.24 13.24 -11.12
C VAL A 67 -8.86 13.09 -9.65
N LEU A 68 -9.77 13.37 -8.72
CA LEU A 68 -9.52 13.21 -7.28
C LEU A 68 -9.16 11.76 -6.92
N HIS A 69 -9.89 10.77 -7.43
CA HIS A 69 -9.63 9.35 -7.14
C HIS A 69 -8.22 8.94 -7.59
N ASN A 70 -7.84 9.33 -8.81
CA ASN A 70 -6.52 9.03 -9.36
C ASN A 70 -5.41 9.73 -8.57
N LEU A 71 -5.60 11.00 -8.20
CA LEU A 71 -4.64 11.74 -7.37
C LEU A 71 -4.49 11.12 -5.98
N VAL A 72 -5.57 10.63 -5.37
CA VAL A 72 -5.52 9.90 -4.11
C VAL A 72 -4.69 8.62 -4.26
N HIS A 73 -4.86 7.85 -5.35
CA HIS A 73 -4.03 6.67 -5.62
C HIS A 73 -2.55 7.02 -5.82
N LEU A 74 -2.25 8.08 -6.56
CA LEU A 74 -0.87 8.57 -6.74
C LEU A 74 -0.24 8.97 -5.40
N ALA A 75 -0.97 9.75 -4.59
CA ALA A 75 -0.51 10.18 -3.28
C ALA A 75 -0.29 8.99 -2.34
N PHE A 76 -1.24 8.05 -2.32
CA PHE A 76 -1.15 6.85 -1.51
C PHE A 76 0.04 5.96 -1.91
N GLY A 77 0.27 5.79 -3.21
CA GLY A 77 1.45 5.10 -3.74
C GLY A 77 2.76 5.82 -3.39
N ALA A 78 2.82 7.14 -3.53
CA ALA A 78 4.00 7.93 -3.18
C ALA A 78 4.34 7.86 -1.69
N VAL A 79 3.33 8.00 -0.81
CA VAL A 79 3.49 7.82 0.64
C VAL A 79 3.97 6.40 0.95
N GLY A 80 3.39 5.39 0.32
CA GLY A 80 3.79 4.00 0.47
C GLY A 80 5.25 3.77 0.10
N LEU A 81 5.73 4.31 -1.02
CA LEU A 81 7.13 4.23 -1.45
C LEU A 81 8.09 4.89 -0.45
N VAL A 82 7.70 6.02 0.15
CA VAL A 82 8.48 6.69 1.20
C VAL A 82 8.52 5.84 2.47
N MET A 83 7.36 5.32 2.90
CA MET A 83 7.24 4.50 4.12
C MET A 83 7.93 3.14 3.99
N ALA A 84 7.94 2.53 2.80
CA ALA A 84 8.59 1.26 2.52
C ALA A 84 10.12 1.28 2.72
N ARG A 85 10.73 2.46 2.86
CA ARG A 85 12.16 2.62 3.16
C ARG A 85 12.57 2.13 4.54
N ARG A 86 11.62 1.96 5.48
CA ARG A 86 11.88 1.48 6.85
C ARG A 86 10.86 0.42 7.24
N ALA A 87 11.30 -0.72 7.78
CA ALA A 87 10.40 -1.85 8.10
C ALA A 87 9.21 -1.48 9.00
N GLY A 88 9.43 -0.68 10.05
CA GLY A 88 8.34 -0.20 10.92
C GLY A 88 7.33 0.69 10.21
N ALA A 89 7.80 1.59 9.34
CA ALA A 89 6.93 2.45 8.54
C ALA A 89 6.21 1.65 7.43
N ALA A 90 6.88 0.68 6.80
CA ALA A 90 6.27 -0.24 5.86
C ALA A 90 5.09 -1.00 6.48
N ARG A 91 5.26 -1.49 7.72
CA ARG A 91 4.16 -2.11 8.49
C ARG A 91 3.04 -1.13 8.78
N ALA A 92 3.36 0.10 9.19
CA ALA A 92 2.35 1.13 9.45
C ALA A 92 1.56 1.49 8.18
N TYR A 93 2.22 1.56 7.02
CA TYR A 93 1.57 1.76 5.73
C TYR A 93 0.63 0.60 5.37
N LEU A 94 1.06 -0.65 5.52
CA LEU A 94 0.24 -1.81 5.23
C LEU A 94 -1.00 -1.88 6.14
N ILE A 95 -0.83 -1.72 7.46
CA ILE A 95 -1.96 -1.79 8.39
C ILE A 95 -2.84 -0.56 8.27
N GLY A 96 -2.28 0.64 8.39
CA GLY A 96 -3.04 1.90 8.33
C GLY A 96 -3.71 2.09 6.97
N GLY A 97 -3.00 1.77 5.89
CA GLY A 97 -3.55 1.75 4.54
C GLY A 97 -4.69 0.76 4.39
N GLY A 98 -4.52 -0.47 4.88
CA GLY A 98 -5.61 -1.46 4.87
C GLY A 98 -6.84 -1.01 5.67
N LEU A 99 -6.66 -0.31 6.79
CA LEU A 99 -7.77 0.28 7.54
C LEU A 99 -8.47 1.42 6.78
N ILE A 100 -7.71 2.26 6.06
CA ILE A 100 -8.30 3.29 5.18
C ILE A 100 -9.17 2.61 4.11
N TYR A 101 -8.69 1.53 3.50
CA TYR A 101 -9.47 0.77 2.52
C TYR A 101 -10.69 0.07 3.13
N ALA A 102 -10.62 -0.37 4.39
CA ALA A 102 -11.79 -0.87 5.11
C ALA A 102 -12.85 0.22 5.31
N VAL A 103 -12.42 1.44 5.66
CA VAL A 103 -13.32 2.60 5.79
C VAL A 103 -13.93 2.97 4.44
N LEU A 104 -13.15 2.97 3.35
CA LEU A 104 -13.66 3.24 2.00
C LEU A 104 -14.69 2.18 1.55
N TRP A 105 -14.47 0.92 1.90
CA TRP A 105 -15.44 -0.16 1.67
C TRP A 105 -16.75 0.07 2.44
N LEU A 106 -16.67 0.40 3.73
CA LEU A 106 -17.86 0.72 4.53
C LEU A 106 -18.59 1.96 3.99
N TYR A 107 -17.85 2.99 3.61
CA TYR A 107 -18.37 4.18 2.98
C TYR A 107 -19.17 3.84 1.71
N GLY A 108 -18.62 3.00 0.82
CA GLY A 108 -19.30 2.57 -0.41
C GLY A 108 -20.53 1.68 -0.17
N LEU A 109 -20.70 1.08 1.01
CA LEU A 109 -21.92 0.36 1.40
C LEU A 109 -23.02 1.28 1.95
N VAL A 110 -22.64 2.38 2.60
CA VAL A 110 -23.56 3.26 3.34
C VAL A 110 -24.12 4.38 2.46
N ILE A 111 -23.32 4.92 1.54
CA ILE A 111 -23.76 6.05 0.71
C ILE A 111 -24.68 5.62 -0.43
N ASP A 112 -25.57 6.53 -0.82
CA ASP A 112 -26.20 6.45 -2.14
C ASP A 112 -25.19 6.85 -3.22
N ARG A 113 -24.81 5.88 -4.06
CA ARG A 113 -23.79 6.02 -5.10
C ARG A 113 -24.24 6.89 -6.28
N GLY A 114 -25.55 7.12 -6.43
CA GLY A 114 -26.12 8.04 -7.42
C GLY A 114 -26.24 9.48 -6.93
N SER A 115 -25.77 9.78 -5.71
CA SER A 115 -25.90 11.10 -5.09
C SER A 115 -24.54 11.82 -4.97
N SER A 116 -24.60 13.12 -4.66
CA SER A 116 -23.41 13.93 -4.36
C SER A 116 -22.60 13.43 -3.17
N ALA A 117 -23.16 12.55 -2.33
CA ALA A 117 -22.42 11.89 -1.25
C ALA A 117 -21.27 11.04 -1.77
N ASN A 118 -21.31 10.57 -3.03
CA ASN A 118 -20.27 9.78 -3.67
C ASN A 118 -19.20 10.67 -4.33
N PHE A 119 -18.45 11.42 -3.52
CA PHE A 119 -17.46 12.40 -3.97
C PHE A 119 -16.15 11.78 -4.49
N ILE A 120 -15.83 10.55 -4.09
CA ILE A 120 -14.87 9.67 -4.76
C ILE A 120 -15.74 8.61 -5.42
N PRO A 121 -15.88 8.59 -6.76
CA PRO A 121 -16.92 7.84 -7.47
C PRO A 121 -16.72 6.33 -7.31
N VAL A 122 -17.12 5.77 -6.18
CA VAL A 122 -17.01 4.34 -5.90
C VAL A 122 -18.20 3.63 -6.53
N ASN A 123 -17.92 2.57 -7.28
CA ASN A 123 -18.93 1.66 -7.78
C ASN A 123 -18.85 0.29 -7.07
N THR A 124 -19.59 -0.71 -7.58
CA THR A 124 -19.62 -2.05 -6.96
C THR A 124 -18.28 -2.77 -7.06
N ALA A 125 -17.59 -2.66 -8.19
CA ALA A 125 -16.27 -3.25 -8.37
C ALA A 125 -15.24 -2.58 -7.45
N ASP A 126 -15.25 -1.25 -7.36
CA ASP A 126 -14.38 -0.49 -6.43
C ASP A 126 -14.61 -0.94 -4.99
N ASN A 127 -15.86 -1.12 -4.59
CA ASN A 127 -16.18 -1.53 -3.22
C ASN A 127 -15.58 -2.91 -2.87
N TRP A 128 -15.70 -3.88 -3.76
CA TRP A 128 -15.08 -5.20 -3.57
C TRP A 128 -13.56 -5.14 -3.62
N LEU A 129 -12.99 -4.32 -4.51
CA LEU A 129 -11.55 -4.09 -4.56
C LEU A 129 -11.04 -3.50 -3.24
N HIS A 130 -11.73 -2.51 -2.68
CA HIS A 130 -11.38 -1.91 -1.39
C HIS A 130 -11.43 -2.93 -0.25
N PHE A 131 -12.45 -3.78 -0.22
CA PHE A 131 -12.51 -4.86 0.77
C PHE A 131 -11.33 -5.83 0.64
N GLY A 132 -11.03 -6.29 -0.58
CA GLY A 132 -9.89 -7.18 -0.83
C GLY A 132 -8.56 -6.54 -0.42
N LEU A 133 -8.35 -5.27 -0.78
CA LEU A 133 -7.17 -4.50 -0.38
C LEU A 133 -7.06 -4.37 1.15
N ALA A 134 -8.17 -4.08 1.83
CA ALA A 134 -8.19 -4.00 3.29
C ALA A 134 -7.67 -5.29 3.93
N VAL A 135 -8.24 -6.43 3.52
CA VAL A 135 -7.85 -7.74 4.03
C VAL A 135 -6.39 -8.06 3.72
N VAL A 136 -5.97 -7.90 2.46
CA VAL A 136 -4.62 -8.23 2.01
C VAL A 136 -3.59 -7.36 2.73
N MET A 137 -3.76 -6.04 2.74
CA MET A 137 -2.77 -5.14 3.32
C MET A 137 -2.62 -5.35 4.83
N VAL A 138 -3.74 -5.47 5.57
CA VAL A 138 -3.68 -5.77 7.01
C VAL A 138 -3.05 -7.15 7.23
N GLY A 139 -3.43 -8.16 6.45
CA GLY A 139 -2.86 -9.51 6.51
C GLY A 139 -1.33 -9.50 6.34
N LEU A 140 -0.82 -8.85 5.29
CA LEU A 140 0.61 -8.71 5.03
C LEU A 140 1.33 -7.99 6.19
N GLY A 141 0.75 -6.90 6.71
CA GLY A 141 1.32 -6.15 7.83
C GLY A 141 1.35 -6.92 9.15
N VAL A 142 0.38 -7.80 9.39
CA VAL A 142 0.33 -8.66 10.57
C VAL A 142 1.28 -9.84 10.44
N VAL A 143 1.21 -10.59 9.33
CA VAL A 143 2.00 -11.81 9.12
C VAL A 143 3.50 -11.49 9.12
N PHE A 144 3.96 -10.59 8.25
CA PHE A 144 5.38 -10.28 8.15
C PHE A 144 5.90 -9.44 9.33
N GLY A 145 5.02 -8.75 10.05
CA GLY A 145 5.37 -8.07 11.31
C GLY A 145 5.72 -9.05 12.43
N ARG A 146 5.05 -10.21 12.48
CA ARG A 146 5.33 -11.27 13.46
C ARG A 146 6.68 -11.95 13.18
N GLU A 147 6.98 -12.22 11.91
CA GLU A 147 8.25 -12.84 11.51
C GLU A 147 9.47 -11.99 11.85
N ALA A 148 9.41 -10.68 11.60
CA ALA A 148 10.48 -9.75 11.97
C ALA A 148 10.74 -9.74 13.48
N SER A 149 9.68 -9.85 14.29
CA SER A 149 9.79 -9.92 15.74
C SER A 149 10.39 -11.25 16.21
N ALA A 150 9.99 -12.37 15.60
CA ALA A 150 10.51 -13.70 15.93
C ALA A 150 12.00 -13.88 15.56
N GLN A 151 12.44 -13.31 14.44
CA GLN A 151 13.86 -13.30 14.07
C GLN A 151 14.71 -12.50 15.07
N TRP A 152 14.19 -11.37 15.56
CA TRP A 152 14.86 -10.58 16.60
C TRP A 152 15.03 -11.37 17.90
N THR A 153 13.98 -12.07 18.37
CA THR A 153 14.04 -12.85 19.61
C THR A 153 14.99 -14.04 19.51
N ASN A 154 14.98 -14.75 18.37
CA ASN A 154 15.85 -15.92 18.17
C ASN A 154 17.33 -15.53 18.06
N GLY A 155 17.65 -14.36 17.48
CA GLY A 155 19.02 -13.87 17.38
C GLY A 155 19.58 -13.31 18.71
N ALA A 156 18.73 -12.78 19.58
CA ALA A 156 19.12 -12.34 20.92
C ALA A 156 19.43 -13.50 21.87
N GLY A 157 18.84 -14.69 21.64
CA GLY A 157 19.07 -15.90 22.44
C GLY A 157 20.36 -16.65 22.16
N THR A 158 21.02 -16.43 21.01
CA THR A 158 22.29 -17.09 20.66
C THR A 158 23.53 -16.34 21.14
N GLY A 159 23.35 -15.22 21.84
CA GLY A 159 24.43 -14.48 22.50
C GLY A 159 24.79 -15.11 23.84
N ALA A 160 25.40 -16.29 23.83
CA ALA A 160 26.14 -16.79 24.98
C ALA A 160 27.61 -16.34 24.87
N PRO A 161 28.04 -15.26 25.54
CA PRO A 161 29.43 -15.08 25.89
C PRO A 161 29.75 -16.00 27.08
N GLY A 162 30.58 -17.03 26.85
CA GLY A 162 31.24 -17.78 27.92
C GLY A 162 30.67 -19.16 28.21
N THR A 163 31.17 -20.18 27.51
CA THR A 163 31.38 -21.51 28.09
C THR A 163 32.89 -21.76 28.10
N ILE A 164 33.54 -21.25 29.15
CA ILE A 164 34.84 -21.73 29.62
C ILE A 164 34.59 -22.32 31.00
N GLU A 165 34.12 -23.56 31.03
CA GLU A 165 34.43 -24.50 32.11
C GLU A 165 35.04 -25.76 31.49
#